data_AF-A0A090MM57-F1
#
_entry.id   AF-A0A090MM57-F1
#
_cell.length_a   1.000
_cell.length_b   1.000
_cell.length_c   1.000
_cell.angle_alpha   90.00
_cell.angle_beta   90.00
_cell.angle_gamma   90.00
#
_symmetry.space_group_name_H-M   'P 1'
#
loop_
_entity.id
_entity.type
_entity.pdbx_description
1 polymer ?
#
loop_
_entity_poly.entity_id
_entity_poly.type
_entity_poly.pdbx_seq_one_letter_code
_entity_poly.pdbx_strand_id
1 'polypeptide(L)'
;MKSHRPSKTRTAESAHDIDARRAEHLTLASREVMTESGVARVMVNDSESPLAWLARRKGRDGHAMIGHNQFIAGEKLRADFTRGHLAPRVTSSWSGIARGKNCGGGDAGTMTDVVIAARQRVRLALEACGPEFSGILLDVCCFLRGLEDVERERGWPARSAKVVLQLALDRLARHYGLHDNARGSAHIRTWLAEDASFTA
;
A
#
# COMPACT_ATOMS: atom_id res chain seq x y z
N MET A 1 29.73 -36.93 42.64
CA MET A 1 28.40 -37.21 42.05
C MET A 1 27.40 -36.18 42.55
N LYS A 2 26.44 -35.78 41.68
CA LYS A 2 25.39 -34.73 41.80
C LYS A 2 25.81 -33.38 41.19
N SER A 3 25.97 -33.35 39.86
CA SER A 3 24.93 -33.02 38.85
C SER A 3 24.55 -31.54 38.83
N HIS A 4 25.31 -30.76 38.07
CA HIS A 4 24.92 -29.42 37.64
C HIS A 4 23.74 -29.54 36.66
N ARG A 5 22.59 -28.98 37.03
CA ARG A 5 21.41 -28.87 36.16
C ARG A 5 21.57 -27.59 35.34
N PRO A 6 21.72 -27.64 34.01
CA PRO A 6 21.73 -26.41 33.21
C PRO A 6 20.33 -25.82 33.23
N SER A 7 20.22 -24.59 33.72
CA SER A 7 19.04 -23.75 33.61
C SER A 7 18.75 -23.49 32.13
N LYS A 8 17.62 -23.99 31.65
CA LYS A 8 17.07 -23.66 30.33
C LYS A 8 16.84 -22.15 30.28
N THR A 9 17.71 -21.43 29.58
CA THR A 9 17.46 -20.06 29.16
C THR A 9 16.29 -20.11 28.20
N ARG A 10 15.11 -19.70 28.68
CA ARG A 10 13.94 -19.45 27.83
C ARG A 10 14.30 -18.28 26.93
N THR A 11 14.63 -18.55 25.67
CA THR A 11 14.70 -17.56 24.61
C THR A 11 13.38 -16.79 24.59
N ALA A 12 13.46 -15.48 24.77
CA ALA A 12 12.33 -14.58 24.71
C ALA A 12 11.87 -14.45 23.24
N GLU A 13 11.06 -15.39 22.78
CA GLU A 13 10.17 -15.19 21.64
C GLU A 13 8.94 -14.45 22.16
N SER A 14 9.00 -13.12 22.20
CA SER A 14 7.78 -12.31 22.31
C SER A 14 7.39 -11.85 20.92
N ALA A 15 6.89 -12.77 20.11
CA ALA A 15 5.87 -12.39 19.13
C ALA A 15 4.73 -11.78 19.95
N HIS A 16 4.39 -10.51 19.70
CA HIS A 16 3.26 -9.88 20.37
C HIS A 16 2.00 -10.71 20.07
N ASP A 17 1.59 -11.54 21.03
CA ASP A 17 0.41 -12.38 20.91
C ASP A 17 -0.81 -11.46 20.85
N ILE A 18 -1.54 -11.51 19.75
CA ILE A 18 -2.74 -10.68 19.59
C ILE A 18 -3.83 -11.35 20.42
N ASP A 19 -4.26 -10.71 21.50
CA ASP A 19 -5.33 -11.20 22.37
C ASP A 19 -6.56 -11.63 21.56
N ALA A 20 -7.19 -12.74 21.96
CA ALA A 20 -8.39 -13.32 21.36
C ALA A 20 -9.48 -12.28 21.05
N ARG A 21 -9.78 -11.35 21.98
CA ARG A 21 -10.81 -10.32 21.73
C ARG A 21 -10.43 -9.35 20.62
N ARG A 22 -9.14 -9.07 20.48
CA ARG A 22 -8.64 -8.23 19.40
C ARG A 22 -8.63 -9.03 18.09
N ALA A 23 -8.25 -10.30 18.13
CA ALA A 23 -8.26 -11.19 16.98
C ALA A 23 -9.67 -11.38 16.38
N GLU A 24 -10.73 -11.38 17.20
CA GLU A 24 -12.13 -11.44 16.74
C GLU A 24 -12.53 -10.29 15.79
N HIS A 25 -11.89 -9.13 15.93
CA HIS A 25 -12.18 -7.94 15.12
C HIS A 25 -11.14 -7.67 14.02
N LEU A 26 -10.08 -8.48 13.91
CA LEU A 26 -9.02 -8.31 12.93
C LEU A 26 -9.08 -9.38 11.86
N THR A 27 -8.79 -9.02 10.62
CA THR A 27 -8.57 -10.00 9.55
C THR A 27 -7.08 -10.27 9.45
N LEU A 28 -6.57 -11.09 10.38
CA LEU A 28 -5.13 -11.36 10.51
C LEU A 28 -4.61 -12.25 9.37
N ALA A 29 -3.50 -11.84 8.77
CA ALA A 29 -2.74 -12.63 7.83
C ALA A 29 -1.24 -12.59 8.17
N SER A 30 -0.55 -13.69 7.92
CA SER A 30 0.90 -13.77 8.10
C SER A 30 1.63 -13.25 6.86
N ARG A 31 2.68 -12.44 7.06
CA ARG A 31 3.49 -11.86 5.99
C ARG A 31 4.97 -11.89 6.36
N GLU A 32 5.80 -12.18 5.37
CA GLU A 32 7.25 -12.07 5.51
C GLU A 32 7.69 -10.65 5.16
N VAL A 33 8.38 -10.01 6.09
CA VAL A 33 8.88 -8.64 5.94
C VAL A 33 10.40 -8.66 6.14
N MET A 34 11.13 -8.04 5.22
CA MET A 34 12.57 -7.82 5.39
C MET A 34 12.79 -6.79 6.50
N THR A 35 13.46 -7.21 7.57
CA THR A 35 13.93 -6.36 8.67
C THR A 35 15.44 -6.24 8.61
N GLU A 36 16.02 -5.33 9.39
CA GLU A 36 17.47 -5.19 9.54
C GLU A 36 18.12 -6.50 10.04
N SER A 37 17.35 -7.36 10.71
CA SER A 37 17.77 -8.66 11.25
C SER A 37 17.49 -9.85 10.31
N GLY A 38 16.98 -9.60 9.09
CA GLY A 38 16.58 -10.64 8.13
C GLY A 38 15.07 -10.70 7.87
N VAL A 39 14.61 -11.77 7.22
CA VAL A 39 13.17 -12.00 6.95
C VAL A 39 12.46 -12.33 8.26
N ALA A 40 11.53 -11.49 8.69
CA ALA A 40 10.67 -11.73 9.86
C ALA A 40 9.24 -12.03 9.42
N ARG A 41 8.63 -13.04 10.03
CA ARG A 41 7.21 -13.37 9.82
C ARG A 41 6.37 -12.56 10.79
N VAL A 42 5.57 -11.62 10.28
CA VAL A 42 4.72 -10.72 11.07
C VAL A 42 3.25 -10.97 10.78
N MET A 43 2.38 -10.75 11.78
CA MET A 43 0.94 -10.72 11.58
C MET A 43 0.52 -9.30 11.19
N VAL A 44 -0.23 -9.19 10.09
CA VAL A 44 -0.80 -7.94 9.58
C VAL A 44 -2.31 -8.08 9.54
N ASN A 45 -3.04 -7.02 9.88
CA ASN A 45 -4.48 -6.97 9.68
C ASN A 45 -4.76 -6.53 8.25
N ASP A 46 -5.25 -7.43 7.41
CA ASP A 46 -5.56 -7.14 6.01
C ASP A 46 -6.68 -6.10 5.86
N SER A 47 -7.54 -5.92 6.88
CA SER A 47 -8.53 -4.83 6.90
C SER A 47 -7.91 -3.44 6.99
N GLU A 48 -6.62 -3.32 7.33
CA GLU A 48 -5.90 -2.03 7.37
C GLU A 48 -5.54 -1.50 5.98
N SER A 49 -5.70 -2.29 4.91
CA SER A 49 -5.49 -1.83 3.54
C SER A 49 -6.50 -2.47 2.57
N PRO A 50 -7.42 -1.70 1.98
CA PRO A 50 -8.30 -2.19 0.92
C PRO A 50 -7.54 -2.84 -0.25
N LEU A 51 -6.30 -2.40 -0.50
CA LEU A 51 -5.43 -2.99 -1.51
C LEU A 51 -5.00 -4.41 -1.14
N ALA A 52 -4.77 -4.72 0.13
CA ALA A 52 -4.39 -6.06 0.57
C ALA A 52 -5.51 -7.07 0.28
N TRP A 53 -6.76 -6.69 0.55
CA TRP A 53 -7.92 -7.50 0.21
C TRP A 53 -8.07 -7.68 -1.31
N LEU A 54 -7.92 -6.60 -2.09
CA LEU A 54 -8.00 -6.66 -3.56
C LEU A 54 -6.89 -7.52 -4.17
N ALA A 55 -5.67 -7.48 -3.64
CA ALA A 55 -4.54 -8.26 -4.15
C ALA A 55 -4.72 -9.77 -3.91
N ARG A 56 -5.40 -10.16 -2.84
CA ARG A 56 -5.68 -11.57 -2.52
C ARG A 56 -6.91 -12.10 -3.23
N ARG A 57 -7.95 -11.27 -3.35
CA ARG A 57 -9.24 -11.70 -3.90
C ARG A 57 -9.08 -12.02 -5.39
N LYS A 58 -9.49 -13.23 -5.74
CA LYS A 58 -9.58 -13.67 -7.14
C LYS A 58 -10.90 -13.19 -7.75
N GLY A 59 -10.81 -12.60 -8.95
CA GLY A 59 -11.97 -12.28 -9.76
C GLY A 59 -12.63 -13.52 -10.34
N ARG A 60 -13.66 -13.30 -11.16
CA ARG A 60 -14.36 -14.36 -11.89
C ARG A 60 -13.39 -15.21 -12.73
N ASP A 61 -12.34 -14.57 -13.25
CA ASP A 61 -11.35 -15.17 -14.13
C ASP A 61 -10.21 -15.86 -13.35
N GLY A 62 -10.31 -15.98 -12.03
CA GLY A 62 -9.31 -16.64 -11.18
C GLY A 62 -8.04 -15.82 -10.90
N HIS A 63 -7.86 -14.68 -11.56
CA HIS A 63 -6.75 -13.74 -11.33
C HIS A 63 -7.01 -12.79 -10.17
N ALA A 64 -5.95 -12.34 -9.50
CA ALA A 64 -6.03 -11.31 -8.46
C ALA A 64 -6.70 -10.03 -9.01
N MET A 65 -7.50 -9.35 -8.19
CA MET A 65 -8.21 -8.15 -8.63
C MET A 65 -7.28 -6.96 -8.89
N ILE A 66 -6.08 -6.94 -8.31
CA ILE A 66 -4.98 -6.04 -8.66
C ILE A 66 -3.67 -6.83 -8.77
N GLY A 67 -2.78 -6.40 -9.64
CA GLY A 67 -1.46 -7.01 -9.84
C GLY A 67 -0.48 -6.72 -8.71
N HIS A 68 0.63 -7.46 -8.67
CA HIS A 68 1.68 -7.27 -7.66
C HIS A 68 2.27 -5.85 -7.69
N ASN A 69 2.65 -5.37 -8.87
CA ASN A 69 3.23 -4.04 -9.02
C ASN A 69 2.26 -2.91 -8.70
N GLN A 70 0.97 -3.09 -9.05
CA GLN A 70 -0.11 -2.18 -8.67
C GLN A 70 -0.25 -2.10 -7.13
N PHE A 71 -0.21 -3.24 -6.44
CA PHE A 71 -0.25 -3.30 -4.99
C PHE A 71 0.94 -2.57 -4.35
N ILE A 72 2.17 -2.84 -4.80
CA ILE A 72 3.38 -2.17 -4.29
C ILE A 72 3.33 -0.65 -4.54
N ALA A 73 2.86 -0.23 -5.72
CA ALA A 73 2.72 1.19 -6.05
C ALA A 73 1.74 1.90 -5.11
N GLY A 74 0.57 1.31 -4.87
CA GLY A 74 -0.43 1.88 -3.96
C GLY A 74 0.04 1.94 -2.51
N GLU A 75 0.70 0.88 -2.01
CA GLU A 75 1.27 0.88 -0.65
C GLU A 75 2.41 1.89 -0.50
N LYS A 76 3.23 2.09 -1.54
CA LYS A 76 4.29 3.11 -1.54
C LYS A 76 3.71 4.52 -1.46
N LEU A 77 2.65 4.81 -2.23
CA LEU A 77 1.92 6.07 -2.15
C LEU A 77 1.37 6.29 -0.74
N ARG A 78 0.73 5.28 -0.14
CA ARG A 78 0.22 5.33 1.24
C ARG A 78 1.32 5.61 2.25
N ALA A 79 2.47 4.95 2.12
CA ALA A 79 3.61 5.13 3.01
C ALA A 79 4.15 6.57 2.95
N ASP A 80 4.29 7.13 1.74
CA ASP A 80 4.73 8.52 1.57
C ASP A 80 3.68 9.53 2.07
N PHE A 81 2.39 9.26 1.87
CA PHE A 81 1.30 10.08 2.39
C PHE A 81 1.31 10.16 3.93
N THR A 82 1.47 9.02 4.59
CA THR A 82 1.57 8.93 6.05
C THR A 82 2.83 9.61 6.56
N ARG A 83 3.99 9.38 5.93
CA ARG A 83 5.26 10.01 6.30
C ARG A 83 5.24 11.53 6.07
N GLY A 84 4.49 11.99 5.07
CA GLY A 84 4.27 13.41 4.81
C GLY A 84 3.30 14.11 5.78
N HIS A 85 2.72 13.37 6.73
CA HIS A 85 1.64 13.86 7.61
C HIS A 85 0.52 14.56 6.83
N LEU A 86 0.11 13.97 5.70
CA LEU A 86 -0.94 14.51 4.84
C LEU A 86 -2.36 14.05 5.24
N ALA A 87 -2.46 13.10 6.17
CA ALA A 87 -3.74 12.67 6.73
C ALA A 87 -4.38 13.80 7.57
N PRO A 88 -5.70 14.02 7.46
CA PRO A 88 -6.43 14.92 8.35
C PRO A 88 -6.20 14.57 9.82
N ARG A 89 -5.82 15.55 10.64
CA ARG A 89 -5.65 15.37 12.08
C ARG A 89 -7.02 15.51 12.77
N VAL A 90 -7.58 14.39 13.22
CA VAL A 90 -8.88 14.36 13.94
C VAL A 90 -8.69 14.40 15.47
N THR A 91 -7.47 14.16 15.98
CA THR A 91 -7.17 14.12 17.42
C THR A 91 -6.31 15.31 17.87
N SER A 92 -6.56 15.78 19.10
CA SER A 92 -5.73 16.77 19.78
C SER A 92 -4.29 16.27 19.92
N SER A 93 -3.33 17.11 19.52
CA SER A 93 -1.90 16.79 19.62
C SER A 93 -1.39 17.09 21.03
N TRP A 94 -1.10 16.04 21.80
CA TRP A 94 -0.49 16.15 23.14
C TRP A 94 1.05 16.18 23.10
N SER A 95 1.66 16.16 21.91
CA SER A 95 3.12 16.14 21.73
C SER A 95 3.84 17.42 22.18
N GLY A 96 3.08 18.46 22.55
CA GLY A 96 3.63 19.69 23.16
C GLY A 96 3.78 19.65 24.68
N ILE A 97 3.18 18.66 25.39
CA ILE A 97 3.01 18.73 26.85
C ILE A 97 4.15 18.03 27.62
N ALA A 98 5.02 17.28 26.94
CA ALA A 98 6.10 16.51 27.59
C ALA A 98 7.50 16.87 27.09
N ARG A 99 7.79 18.15 26.74
CA ARG A 99 9.18 18.55 26.46
C ARG A 99 9.87 19.05 27.73
N GLY A 100 10.12 18.09 28.63
CA GLY A 100 11.23 18.19 29.57
C GLY A 100 12.55 18.20 28.79
N LYS A 101 13.44 19.13 29.14
CA LYS A 101 14.82 19.20 28.64
C LYS A 101 15.52 17.85 28.82
N ASN A 102 16.33 17.48 27.83
CA ASN A 102 17.30 16.37 27.77
C ASN A 102 16.82 15.04 27.18
N CYS A 103 16.98 14.91 25.86
CA CYS A 103 17.47 13.69 25.18
C CYS A 103 18.19 14.16 23.90
N GLY A 104 19.43 13.70 23.69
CA GLY A 104 20.42 14.33 22.81
C GLY A 104 20.14 14.27 21.30
N GLY A 105 20.63 15.32 20.61
CA GLY A 105 21.45 15.20 19.39
C GLY A 105 20.87 14.57 18.12
N GLY A 106 19.58 14.21 18.06
CA GLY A 106 18.90 13.80 16.84
C GLY A 106 18.22 15.00 16.17
N ASP A 107 18.81 15.45 15.07
CA ASP A 107 18.52 16.69 14.33
C ASP A 107 17.05 16.86 13.92
N ALA A 108 16.36 17.84 14.50
CA ALA A 108 15.02 18.24 14.09
C ALA A 108 14.94 18.68 12.61
N GLY A 109 16.08 19.08 12.01
CA GLY A 109 16.24 19.34 10.57
C GLY A 109 16.00 18.09 9.72
N THR A 110 16.73 17.01 9.97
CA THR A 110 16.55 15.73 9.23
C THR A 110 15.12 15.19 9.25
N MET A 111 14.41 15.30 10.37
CA MET A 111 13.00 14.89 10.47
C MET A 111 12.11 15.73 9.56
N THR A 112 12.40 17.03 9.44
CA THR A 112 11.67 17.97 8.57
C THR A 112 11.94 17.66 7.09
N ASP A 113 13.18 17.37 6.73
CA ASP A 113 13.57 17.02 5.36
C ASP A 113 12.89 15.72 4.89
N VAL A 114 12.80 14.71 5.74
CA VAL A 114 12.10 13.45 5.45
C VAL A 114 10.62 13.68 5.16
N VAL A 115 9.96 14.56 5.93
CA VAL A 115 8.54 14.92 5.72
C VAL A 115 8.37 15.70 4.43
N ILE A 116 9.22 16.69 4.15
CA ILE A 116 9.18 17.49 2.90
C ILE A 116 9.38 16.58 1.69
N ALA A 117 10.38 15.69 1.72
CA ALA A 117 10.66 14.76 0.64
C ALA A 117 9.48 13.79 0.40
N ALA A 118 8.82 13.33 1.46
CA ALA A 118 7.63 12.49 1.35
C ALA A 118 6.46 13.25 0.68
N ARG A 119 6.19 14.49 1.10
CA ARG A 119 5.17 15.34 0.46
C ARG A 119 5.46 15.58 -1.02
N GLN A 120 6.72 15.83 -1.36
CA GLN A 120 7.12 16.02 -2.75
C GLN A 120 6.91 14.74 -3.58
N ARG A 121 7.25 13.56 -3.06
CA ARG A 121 6.98 12.28 -3.75
C ARG A 121 5.49 12.04 -3.98
N VAL A 122 4.64 12.33 -3.00
CA VAL A 122 3.17 12.23 -3.17
C VAL A 122 2.70 13.18 -4.26
N ARG A 123 3.10 14.46 -4.21
CA ARG A 123 2.71 15.46 -5.21
C ARG A 123 3.10 15.03 -6.62
N LEU A 124 4.36 14.62 -6.81
CA LEU A 124 4.88 14.18 -8.11
C LEU A 124 4.15 12.93 -8.63
N ALA A 125 3.81 11.99 -7.74
CA ALA A 125 3.07 10.80 -8.12
C ALA A 125 1.65 11.12 -8.58
N LEU A 126 0.94 12.01 -7.87
CA LEU A 126 -0.40 12.45 -8.23
C LEU A 126 -0.40 13.26 -9.54
N GLU A 127 0.58 14.16 -9.72
CA GLU A 127 0.77 14.91 -10.98
C GLU A 127 1.02 13.96 -12.16
N ALA A 128 1.88 12.96 -11.99
CA ALA A 128 2.15 11.97 -13.02
C ALA A 128 0.90 11.14 -13.37
N CYS A 129 0.04 10.85 -12.39
CA CYS A 129 -1.24 10.17 -12.58
C CYS A 129 -2.32 11.07 -13.19
N GLY A 130 -2.26 12.38 -12.98
CA GLY A 130 -3.24 13.35 -13.45
C GLY A 130 -4.48 13.48 -12.55
N PRO A 131 -5.30 14.52 -12.76
CA PRO A 131 -6.47 14.82 -11.93
C PRO A 131 -7.53 13.71 -11.97
N GLU A 132 -7.69 13.04 -13.11
CA GLU A 132 -8.65 11.94 -13.31
C GLU A 132 -8.46 10.78 -12.33
N PHE A 133 -7.21 10.47 -11.98
CA PHE A 133 -6.87 9.31 -11.15
C PHE A 133 -6.44 9.69 -9.73
N SER A 134 -6.03 10.93 -9.50
CA SER A 134 -5.54 11.38 -8.20
C SER A 134 -6.59 11.19 -7.10
N GLY A 135 -7.86 11.48 -7.39
CA GLY A 135 -8.93 11.34 -6.41
C GLY A 135 -9.13 9.91 -5.94
N ILE A 136 -9.28 8.96 -6.87
CA ILE A 136 -9.51 7.54 -6.52
C ILE A 136 -8.29 6.91 -5.83
N LEU A 137 -7.07 7.31 -6.21
CA LEU A 137 -5.84 6.86 -5.52
C LEU A 137 -5.82 7.33 -4.06
N LEU A 138 -6.16 8.59 -3.81
CA LEU A 138 -6.24 9.10 -2.45
C LEU A 138 -7.35 8.41 -1.64
N ASP A 139 -8.54 8.28 -2.20
CA ASP A 139 -9.69 7.62 -1.54
C ASP A 139 -9.35 6.20 -1.09
N VAL A 140 -8.81 5.38 -1.99
CA VAL A 140 -8.61 3.95 -1.72
C VAL A 140 -7.27 3.68 -1.05
N CYS A 141 -6.18 4.29 -1.52
CA CYS A 141 -4.84 4.00 -0.99
C CYS A 141 -4.54 4.77 0.30
N CYS A 142 -5.06 5.99 0.47
CA CYS A 142 -4.71 6.85 1.61
C CYS A 142 -5.83 6.93 2.66
N PHE A 143 -7.08 7.12 2.22
CA PHE A 143 -8.25 7.20 3.10
C PHE A 143 -8.92 5.85 3.35
N LEU A 144 -8.41 4.79 2.73
CA LEU A 144 -8.83 3.40 2.93
C LEU A 144 -10.33 3.17 2.70
N ARG A 145 -10.93 3.93 1.79
CA ARG A 145 -12.35 3.82 1.46
C ARG A 145 -12.63 2.56 0.64
N GLY A 146 -13.77 1.94 0.91
CA GLY A 146 -14.27 0.83 0.10
C GLY A 146 -14.65 1.30 -1.31
N LEU A 147 -14.51 0.41 -2.30
CA LEU A 147 -14.84 0.74 -3.69
C LEU A 147 -16.31 1.14 -3.85
N GLU A 148 -17.22 0.50 -3.11
CA GLU A 148 -18.66 0.81 -3.15
C GLU A 148 -18.97 2.23 -2.64
N ASP A 149 -18.23 2.71 -1.64
CA ASP A 149 -18.37 4.07 -1.14
C ASP A 149 -17.87 5.11 -2.15
N VAL A 150 -16.77 4.79 -2.83
CA VAL A 150 -16.21 5.62 -3.89
C VAL A 150 -17.19 5.70 -5.08
N GLU A 151 -17.79 4.58 -5.47
CA GLU A 151 -18.80 4.55 -6.54
C GLU A 151 -20.00 5.42 -6.19
N ARG A 152 -20.52 5.27 -4.96
CA ARG A 152 -21.69 6.03 -4.49
C ARG A 152 -21.44 7.54 -4.45
N GLU A 153 -20.29 7.97 -3.91
CA GLU A 153 -20.00 9.41 -3.82
C GLU A 153 -19.71 10.05 -5.16
N ARG A 154 -19.08 9.31 -6.09
CA ARG A 154 -18.75 9.82 -7.44
C ARG A 154 -19.88 9.66 -8.44
N GLY A 155 -21.00 9.02 -8.06
CA GLY A 155 -22.11 8.73 -8.97
C GLY A 155 -21.74 7.75 -10.09
N TRP A 156 -20.76 6.87 -9.85
CA TRP A 156 -20.32 5.90 -10.87
C TRP A 156 -21.27 4.69 -10.94
N PRO A 157 -21.41 4.07 -12.13
CA PRO A 157 -22.14 2.81 -12.24
C PRO A 157 -21.50 1.73 -11.36
N ALA A 158 -22.34 0.84 -10.84
CA ALA A 158 -21.88 -0.24 -9.97
C ALA A 158 -20.75 -1.07 -10.61
N ARG A 159 -19.75 -1.43 -9.81
CA ARG A 159 -18.56 -2.23 -10.20
C ARG A 159 -17.58 -1.52 -11.15
N SER A 160 -17.71 -0.21 -11.35
CA SER A 160 -16.79 0.57 -12.20
C SER A 160 -15.50 0.96 -11.47
N ALA A 161 -15.53 1.18 -10.15
CA ALA A 161 -14.38 1.70 -9.41
C ALA A 161 -13.18 0.77 -9.46
N LYS A 162 -13.40 -0.55 -9.54
CA LYS A 162 -12.31 -1.52 -9.70
C LYS A 162 -11.47 -1.22 -10.95
N VAL A 163 -12.12 -1.06 -12.10
CA VAL A 163 -11.42 -0.88 -13.39
C VAL A 163 -10.68 0.45 -13.40
N VAL A 164 -11.32 1.51 -12.90
CA VAL A 164 -10.69 2.83 -12.80
C VAL A 164 -9.49 2.79 -11.84
N LEU A 165 -9.61 2.08 -10.71
CA LEU A 165 -8.50 1.93 -9.77
C LEU A 165 -7.34 1.15 -10.39
N GLN A 166 -7.60 0.07 -11.14
CA GLN A 166 -6.54 -0.67 -11.83
C GLN A 166 -5.77 0.23 -12.80
N LEU A 167 -6.48 1.01 -13.62
CA LEU A 167 -5.85 1.95 -14.55
C LEU A 167 -5.03 3.04 -13.83
N ALA A 168 -5.56 3.56 -12.73
CA ALA A 168 -4.85 4.51 -11.87
C ALA A 168 -3.58 3.90 -11.27
N LEU A 169 -3.65 2.68 -10.75
CA LEU A 169 -2.51 1.97 -10.17
C LEU A 169 -1.46 1.58 -11.23
N ASP A 170 -1.86 1.27 -12.47
CA ASP A 170 -0.92 1.05 -13.57
C ASP A 170 -0.12 2.31 -13.89
N ARG A 171 -0.80 3.46 -13.94
CA ARG A 171 -0.14 4.75 -14.16
C ARG A 171 0.79 5.10 -13.01
N LEU A 172 0.38 4.83 -11.78
CA LEU A 172 1.20 5.01 -10.58
C LEU A 172 2.41 4.07 -10.57
N ALA A 173 2.23 2.80 -10.94
CA ALA A 173 3.32 1.83 -11.04
C ALA A 173 4.35 2.27 -12.08
N ARG A 174 3.92 2.79 -13.24
CA ARG A 174 4.82 3.39 -14.24
C ARG A 174 5.62 4.56 -13.66
N HIS A 175 4.97 5.46 -12.91
CA HIS A 175 5.66 6.58 -12.25
C HIS A 175 6.75 6.09 -11.27
N TYR A 176 6.47 5.03 -10.51
CA TYR A 176 7.44 4.44 -9.59
C TYR A 176 8.47 3.51 -10.25
N GLY A 177 8.42 3.31 -11.57
CA GLY A 177 9.30 2.39 -12.28
C GLY A 177 9.01 0.91 -12.02
N LEU A 178 7.82 0.58 -11.52
CA LEU A 178 7.38 -0.78 -11.17
C LEU A 178 6.68 -1.48 -12.34
N HIS A 179 7.08 -1.24 -13.58
CA HIS A 179 6.45 -1.91 -14.72
C HIS A 179 6.98 -3.34 -14.84
N ASP A 180 6.08 -4.28 -15.10
CA ASP A 180 6.49 -5.62 -15.48
C ASP A 180 7.17 -5.50 -16.85
N ASN A 181 8.41 -5.93 -16.99
CA ASN A 181 9.12 -5.98 -18.25
C ASN A 181 8.59 -7.13 -19.13
N ALA A 182 7.28 -7.38 -19.09
CA ALA A 182 6.57 -8.19 -20.05
C ALA A 182 6.55 -7.39 -21.37
N ARG A 183 7.70 -7.38 -22.05
CA ARG A 183 7.86 -7.05 -23.47
C ARG A 183 7.15 -8.11 -24.31
N GLY A 184 5.85 -8.28 -24.12
CA GLY A 184 5.00 -8.80 -25.15
C GLY A 184 4.79 -7.66 -26.11
N SER A 185 5.47 -7.69 -27.26
CA SER A 185 5.05 -6.91 -28.42
C SER A 185 3.58 -7.22 -28.64
N ALA A 186 2.69 -6.30 -28.22
CA ALA A 186 1.29 -6.39 -28.55
C ALA A 186 1.22 -6.12 -30.05
N HIS A 187 1.39 -7.18 -30.84
CA HIS A 187 1.17 -7.11 -32.27
C HIS A 187 -0.27 -6.62 -32.44
N ILE A 188 -0.42 -5.42 -33.00
CA ILE A 188 -1.72 -4.89 -33.38
C ILE A 188 -2.29 -5.89 -34.37
N ARG A 189 -3.24 -6.70 -33.92
CA ARG A 189 -4.02 -7.55 -34.82
C ARG A 189 -4.90 -6.60 -35.60
N THR A 190 -4.63 -6.50 -36.90
CA THR A 190 -5.47 -5.71 -37.78
C THR A 190 -6.85 -6.35 -37.86
N TRP A 191 -7.89 -5.54 -37.93
CA TRP A 191 -9.26 -6.01 -38.19
C TRP A 191 -9.52 -6.23 -39.69
N LEU A 192 -8.49 -6.14 -40.53
CA LEU A 192 -8.59 -6.52 -41.94
C LEU A 192 -8.76 -8.04 -42.06
N ALA A 193 -9.68 -8.44 -42.95
CA ALA A 193 -9.72 -9.78 -43.47
C ALA A 193 -8.39 -10.10 -44.19
N GLU A 194 -8.00 -11.37 -44.25
CA GLU A 194 -6.70 -11.81 -44.81
C GLU A 194 -6.46 -11.33 -46.26
N ASP A 195 -7.54 -11.02 -46.98
CA ASP A 195 -7.59 -10.61 -48.38
C ASP A 195 -7.84 -9.10 -48.58
N ALA A 196 -8.07 -8.34 -47.51
CA ALA A 196 -8.31 -6.91 -47.62
C ALA A 196 -6.98 -6.15 -47.76
N SER A 197 -6.83 -5.37 -48.82
CA SER A 197 -5.72 -4.42 -49.01
C SER A 197 -6.24 -2.99 -49.09
N PHE A 198 -5.59 -2.05 -48.39
CA PHE A 198 -5.86 -0.63 -48.57
C PHE A 198 -5.37 -0.19 -49.96
N THR A 199 -6.29 0.15 -50.87
CA THR A 199 -5.95 0.86 -52.10
C THR A 199 -5.82 2.36 -51.79
N ALA A 200 -4.65 2.92 -52.13
CA ALA A 200 -4.34 4.34 -52.01
C ALA A 200 -4.91 5.16 -53.18
#